data_AF-A0A523T559-F1
#
_entry.id   AF-A0A523T559-F1
#
_cell.length_a   1.000
_cell.length_b   1.000
_cell.length_c   1.000
_cell.angle_alpha   90.00
_cell.angle_beta   90.00
_cell.angle_gamma   90.00
#
_symmetry.space_group_name_H-M   'P 1'
#
loop_
_entity.id
_entity.type
_entity.pdbx_description
1 polymer ?
#
loop_
_entity_poly.entity_id
_entity_poly.type
_entity_poly.pdbx_seq_one_letter_code
_entity_poly.pdbx_strand_id
1 'polypeptide(L)'
;GNGDLGPDDVSSKFDYPVEVSNGLADGSTDGKKIRISNRENKAQMVACYFHELAHILMDHAKDRGNNLSRQVRELEAEATSYLVCCCLGIDNQGAKFYISGWNGSEEKIDKSALKILGTAEKILRKVKPEWFDRTHEAAC
;
A
#
# COMPACT_ATOMS: atom_id res chain seq x y z
N GLY A 1 -19.73 -3.04 -10.31
CA GLY A 1 -18.58 -2.62 -9.51
C GLY A 1 -17.83 -3.86 -9.11
N ASN A 2 -16.53 -3.89 -9.36
CA ASN A 2 -15.52 -4.84 -8.86
C ASN A 2 -14.34 -4.77 -9.84
N GLY A 3 -13.29 -4.04 -9.46
CA GLY A 3 -12.08 -3.94 -10.25
C GLY A 3 -11.32 -5.26 -10.23
N ASP A 4 -11.28 -5.96 -11.36
CA ASP A 4 -10.47 -7.17 -11.56
C ASP A 4 -8.99 -6.78 -11.81
N LEU A 5 -8.41 -5.99 -10.90
CA LEU A 5 -6.99 -5.65 -10.94
C LEU A 5 -6.19 -6.84 -10.45
N GLY A 6 -5.30 -7.34 -11.30
CA GLY A 6 -4.27 -8.30 -10.94
C GLY A 6 -2.98 -7.62 -10.45
N PRO A 7 -2.07 -8.37 -9.82
CA PRO A 7 -0.74 -7.90 -9.45
C PRO A 7 0.07 -7.34 -10.64
N ASP A 8 -0.13 -7.88 -11.85
CA ASP A 8 0.57 -7.43 -13.06
C ASP A 8 0.09 -6.04 -13.53
N ASP A 9 -1.22 -5.77 -13.40
CA ASP A 9 -1.80 -4.47 -13.78
C ASP A 9 -1.23 -3.33 -12.95
N VAL A 10 -1.02 -3.59 -11.65
CA VAL A 10 -0.49 -2.59 -10.71
C VAL A 10 1.03 -2.51 -10.77
N SER A 11 1.73 -3.64 -10.89
CA SER A 11 3.21 -3.66 -10.87
C SER A 11 3.83 -2.99 -12.08
N SER A 12 3.18 -3.06 -13.25
CA SER A 12 3.63 -2.35 -14.46
C SER A 12 3.70 -0.82 -14.30
N LYS A 13 3.10 -0.25 -13.24
CA LYS A 13 3.06 1.19 -12.96
C LYS A 13 4.22 1.68 -12.10
N PHE A 14 5.05 0.77 -11.57
CA PHE A 14 6.13 1.10 -10.64
C PHE A 14 7.44 0.42 -11.06
N ASP A 15 8.57 1.08 -10.79
CA ASP A 15 9.92 0.61 -11.19
C ASP A 15 10.48 -0.48 -10.25
N TYR A 16 9.62 -1.20 -9.53
CA TYR A 16 10.02 -2.25 -8.59
C TYR A 16 9.69 -3.63 -9.17
N PRO A 17 10.71 -4.45 -9.49
CA PRO A 17 10.48 -5.81 -9.98
C PRO A 17 9.64 -6.61 -8.98
N VAL A 18 8.69 -7.38 -9.51
CA VAL A 18 7.84 -8.29 -8.72
C VAL A 18 8.23 -9.73 -8.98
N GLU A 19 8.45 -10.48 -7.91
CA GLU A 19 8.73 -11.90 -7.93
C GLU A 19 7.59 -12.65 -7.24
N VAL A 20 6.89 -13.51 -7.99
CA VAL A 20 5.82 -14.36 -7.44
C VAL A 20 6.40 -15.73 -7.12
N SER A 21 6.25 -16.19 -5.88
CA SER A 21 6.81 -17.48 -5.43
C SER A 21 5.82 -18.23 -4.51
N ASN A 22 6.06 -19.50 -4.22
CA ASN A 22 5.26 -20.27 -3.25
C ASN A 22 5.95 -20.25 -1.87
N GLY A 23 6.02 -19.06 -1.26
CA GLY A 23 6.69 -18.84 0.03
C GLY A 23 5.80 -19.09 1.25
N LEU A 24 6.42 -19.18 2.44
CA LEU A 24 5.73 -19.27 3.72
C LEU A 24 5.21 -17.90 4.22
N ALA A 25 5.79 -16.79 3.74
CA ALA A 25 5.37 -15.44 4.07
C ALA A 25 4.48 -14.87 2.97
N ASP A 26 3.49 -14.06 3.34
CA ASP A 26 2.53 -13.44 2.41
C ASP A 26 3.24 -12.57 1.35
N GLY A 27 4.24 -11.78 1.78
CA GLY A 27 5.11 -10.97 0.94
C GLY A 27 6.37 -10.51 1.67
N SER A 28 7.28 -9.88 0.94
CA SER A 28 8.44 -9.17 1.51
C SER A 28 9.08 -8.20 0.51
N THR A 29 9.76 -7.17 1.01
CA THR A 29 10.61 -6.29 0.21
C THR A 29 11.98 -6.03 0.86
N ASP A 30 13.00 -5.79 0.02
CA ASP A 30 14.33 -5.29 0.40
C ASP A 30 14.55 -3.81 0.00
N GLY A 31 13.48 -3.13 -0.43
CA GLY A 31 13.55 -1.75 -0.91
C GLY A 31 13.92 -1.60 -2.38
N LYS A 32 14.27 -2.70 -3.06
CA LYS A 32 14.59 -2.71 -4.50
C LYS A 32 13.65 -3.59 -5.30
N LYS A 33 13.13 -4.66 -4.70
CA LYS A 33 12.13 -5.53 -5.31
C LYS A 33 11.05 -5.95 -4.32
N ILE A 34 9.92 -6.37 -4.87
CA ILE A 34 8.77 -6.87 -4.13
C ILE A 34 8.64 -8.37 -4.41
N ARG A 35 8.47 -9.16 -3.35
CA ARG A 35 8.17 -10.59 -3.45
C ARG A 35 6.77 -10.81 -2.88
N ILE A 36 5.93 -11.52 -3.61
CA ILE A 36 4.59 -11.89 -3.16
C ILE A 36 4.39 -13.39 -3.30
N SER A 37 3.62 -13.97 -2.38
CA SER A 37 3.24 -15.37 -2.48
C SER A 37 2.12 -15.57 -3.50
N ASN A 38 2.22 -16.60 -4.33
CA ASN A 38 1.16 -16.96 -5.28
C ASN A 38 -0.09 -17.42 -4.53
N ARG A 39 -1.25 -16.85 -4.85
CA ARG A 39 -2.53 -17.18 -4.23
C ARG A 39 -3.63 -17.27 -5.28
N GLU A 40 -4.63 -18.09 -5.01
CA GLU A 40 -5.84 -18.15 -5.85
C GLU A 40 -6.61 -16.82 -5.81
N ASN A 41 -6.59 -16.13 -4.67
CA ASN A 41 -7.24 -14.84 -4.50
C ASN A 41 -6.34 -13.69 -4.96
N LYS A 42 -6.58 -13.18 -6.17
CA LYS A 42 -5.85 -12.02 -6.73
C LYS A 42 -5.97 -10.76 -5.87
N ALA A 43 -7.11 -10.52 -5.23
CA ALA A 43 -7.29 -9.34 -4.37
C ALA A 43 -6.33 -9.37 -3.17
N GLN A 44 -6.09 -10.55 -2.59
CA GLN A 44 -5.09 -10.72 -1.54
C GLN A 44 -3.67 -10.48 -2.06
N MET A 45 -3.36 -10.92 -3.28
CA MET A 45 -2.05 -10.67 -3.89
C MET A 45 -1.82 -9.17 -4.14
N VAL A 46 -2.85 -8.45 -4.62
CA VAL A 46 -2.77 -7.01 -4.84
C VAL A 46 -2.65 -6.24 -3.51
N ALA A 47 -3.41 -6.63 -2.49
CA ALA A 47 -3.29 -6.05 -1.16
C ALA A 47 -1.88 -6.25 -0.58
N CYS A 48 -1.32 -7.46 -0.72
CA CYS A 48 0.05 -7.75 -0.31
C CYS A 48 1.06 -6.92 -1.12
N TYR A 49 0.89 -6.80 -2.43
CA TYR A 49 1.73 -5.95 -3.27
C TYR A 49 1.75 -4.48 -2.78
N PHE A 50 0.58 -3.90 -2.49
CA PHE A 50 0.49 -2.53 -1.99
C PHE A 50 1.10 -2.37 -0.59
N HIS A 51 1.01 -3.39 0.27
CA HIS A 51 1.68 -3.41 1.57
C HIS A 51 3.20 -3.31 1.42
N GLU A 52 3.79 -4.19 0.61
CA GLU A 52 5.23 -4.18 0.35
C GLU A 52 5.67 -2.91 -0.37
N LEU A 53 4.89 -2.40 -1.32
CA LEU A 53 5.16 -1.12 -1.97
C LEU A 53 5.14 0.04 -0.97
N ALA A 54 4.20 0.06 -0.02
CA ALA A 54 4.15 1.07 1.03
C ALA A 54 5.41 1.04 1.88
N HIS A 55 5.93 -0.15 2.21
CA HIS A 55 7.23 -0.27 2.90
C HIS A 55 8.37 0.38 2.11
N ILE A 56 8.40 0.25 0.78
CA ILE A 56 9.42 0.90 -0.04
C ILE A 56 9.24 2.42 -0.04
N LEU A 57 8.02 2.91 -0.33
CA LEU A 57 7.72 4.34 -0.46
C LEU A 57 7.91 5.13 0.83
N MET A 58 7.81 4.44 1.98
CA MET A 58 8.03 5.02 3.31
C MET A 58 9.44 4.76 3.87
N ASP A 59 10.34 4.16 3.07
CA ASP A 59 11.70 3.75 3.47
C ASP A 59 11.74 2.86 4.72
N HIS A 60 10.74 1.97 4.85
CA HIS A 60 10.64 0.98 5.92
C HIS A 60 11.51 -0.25 5.68
N ALA A 61 11.91 -0.49 4.42
CA ALA A 61 12.70 -1.66 4.03
C ALA A 61 14.17 -1.62 4.51
N LYS A 62 14.67 -0.45 4.90
CA LYS A 62 16.00 -0.29 5.49
C LYS A 62 15.87 -0.13 7.00
N ASP A 63 16.36 -1.10 7.77
CA ASP A 63 16.45 -0.97 9.24
C ASP A 63 17.48 0.08 9.68
N ARG A 64 18.39 0.51 8.81
CA ARG A 64 19.45 1.46 9.15
C ARG A 64 18.95 2.90 9.10
N GLY A 65 18.60 3.45 10.26
CA GLY A 65 18.29 4.88 10.45
C GLY A 65 16.83 5.19 10.78
N ASN A 66 15.97 4.17 10.84
CA ASN A 66 14.56 4.36 11.18
C ASN A 66 14.33 4.12 12.68
N ASN A 67 14.11 5.20 13.43
CA ASN A 67 13.80 5.13 14.87
C ASN A 67 12.36 4.66 15.17
N LEU A 68 11.56 4.35 14.15
CA LEU A 68 10.20 3.82 14.31
C LEU A 68 10.25 2.33 14.69
N SER A 69 9.38 1.95 15.64
CA SER A 69 9.21 0.54 15.96
C SER A 69 8.68 -0.23 14.75
N ARG A 70 9.04 -1.51 14.64
CA ARG A 70 8.50 -2.39 13.60
C ARG A 70 6.97 -2.35 13.58
N GLN A 71 6.32 -2.36 14.74
CA GLN A 71 4.86 -2.28 14.86
C GLN A 71 4.26 -1.06 14.15
N VAL A 72 4.88 0.12 14.28
CA VAL A 72 4.40 1.32 13.58
C VAL A 72 4.63 1.21 12.07
N ARG A 73 5.78 0.65 11.64
CA ARG A 73 6.07 0.46 10.21
C ARG A 73 5.09 -0.48 9.52
N GLU A 74 4.76 -1.60 10.16
CA GLU A 74 3.76 -2.57 9.66
C GLU A 74 2.37 -1.94 9.64
N LEU A 75 2.00 -1.19 10.69
CA LEU A 75 0.71 -0.48 10.76
C LEU A 75 0.56 0.53 9.63
N GLU A 76 1.58 1.35 9.39
CA GLU A 76 1.57 2.34 8.30
C GLU A 76 1.45 1.68 6.92
N ALA A 77 2.13 0.56 6.69
CA ALA A 77 2.07 -0.18 5.44
C ALA A 77 0.70 -0.85 5.22
N GLU A 78 0.18 -1.53 6.24
CA GLU A 78 -1.11 -2.22 6.22
C GLU A 78 -2.26 -1.23 5.97
N ALA A 79 -2.22 -0.09 6.67
CA ALA A 79 -3.20 0.98 6.50
C ALA A 79 -3.19 1.60 5.11
N THR A 80 -2.00 1.81 4.56
CA THR A 80 -1.84 2.33 3.20
C THR A 80 -2.43 1.36 2.19
N SER A 81 -2.13 0.06 2.32
CA SER A 81 -2.70 -0.99 1.49
C SER A 81 -4.24 -1.03 1.57
N TYR A 82 -4.79 -0.96 2.79
CA TYR A 82 -6.24 -0.90 3.00
C TYR A 82 -6.89 0.25 2.25
N LEU A 83 -6.40 1.48 2.46
CA LEU A 83 -6.99 2.67 1.87
C LEU A 83 -6.95 2.61 0.34
N VAL A 84 -5.81 2.20 -0.24
CA VAL A 84 -5.67 2.04 -1.69
C VAL A 84 -6.67 0.99 -2.21
N CYS A 85 -6.75 -0.18 -1.58
CA CYS A 85 -7.70 -1.23 -1.95
C CYS A 85 -9.15 -0.76 -1.84
N CYS A 86 -9.52 -0.05 -0.77
CA CYS A 86 -10.85 0.52 -0.60
C CYS A 86 -11.20 1.52 -1.70
N CYS A 87 -10.29 2.44 -2.04
CA CYS A 87 -10.51 3.39 -3.13
C CYS A 87 -10.68 2.69 -4.48
N LEU A 88 -9.95 1.60 -4.73
CA LEU A 88 -10.04 0.80 -5.95
C LEU A 88 -11.24 -0.18 -5.97
N GLY A 89 -12.00 -0.28 -4.88
CA GLY A 89 -13.10 -1.23 -4.74
C GLY A 89 -12.64 -2.70 -4.68
N ILE A 90 -11.43 -2.95 -4.19
CA ILE A 90 -10.86 -4.27 -3.96
C ILE A 90 -11.24 -4.72 -2.55
N ASP A 91 -11.89 -5.88 -2.42
CA ASP A 91 -12.27 -6.42 -1.11
C ASP A 91 -11.03 -6.90 -0.35
N ASN A 92 -10.51 -6.04 0.53
CA ASN A 92 -9.42 -6.36 1.45
C ASN A 92 -9.93 -6.37 2.90
N GLN A 93 -10.52 -7.50 3.31
CA GLN A 93 -11.03 -7.67 4.68
C GLN A 93 -9.92 -7.81 5.73
N GLY A 94 -8.66 -8.04 5.33
CA GLY A 94 -7.52 -8.27 6.23
C GLY A 94 -7.07 -7.04 7.00
N ALA A 95 -7.20 -5.86 6.40
CA ALA A 95 -6.55 -4.65 6.90
C ALA A 95 -7.44 -3.77 7.82
N LYS A 96 -8.51 -4.34 8.40
CA LYS A 96 -9.56 -3.64 9.18
C LYS A 96 -9.16 -3.06 10.55
N PHE A 97 -7.89 -3.05 10.94
CA PHE A 97 -7.49 -2.77 12.33
C PHE A 97 -6.90 -1.38 12.60
N TYR A 98 -7.38 -0.36 11.89
CA TYR A 98 -6.68 0.93 11.83
C TYR A 98 -6.69 1.78 13.12
N ILE A 99 -7.67 1.63 14.03
CA ILE A 99 -7.89 2.66 15.09
C ILE A 99 -7.95 2.09 16.51
N SER A 100 -8.31 0.82 16.72
CA SER A 100 -8.55 0.29 18.07
C SER A 100 -7.28 -0.10 18.85
N GLY A 101 -6.12 -0.20 18.19
CA GLY A 101 -4.89 -0.72 18.81
C GLY A 101 -3.77 0.31 19.07
N TRP A 102 -3.93 1.58 18.66
CA TRP A 102 -2.82 2.51 18.67
C TRP A 102 -2.75 3.39 19.93
N ASN A 103 -1.97 2.96 20.92
CA ASN A 103 -1.65 3.72 22.15
C ASN A 103 -0.54 4.79 21.94
N GLY A 104 -0.58 5.53 20.82
CA GLY A 104 0.38 6.61 20.51
C GLY A 104 0.00 7.97 21.10
N SER A 105 0.96 8.89 21.23
CA SER A 105 0.65 10.31 21.47
C SER A 105 -0.01 10.92 20.23
N GLU A 106 -0.87 11.93 20.42
CA GLU A 106 -1.61 12.62 19.35
C GLU A 106 -0.71 13.04 18.17
N GLU A 107 0.45 13.64 18.46
CA GLU A 107 1.42 14.06 17.43
C GLU A 107 1.98 12.89 16.59
N LYS A 108 2.13 11.69 17.18
CA LYS A 108 2.60 10.50 16.46
C LYS A 108 1.49 9.94 15.57
N ILE A 109 0.25 10.00 16.05
CA ILE A 109 -0.94 9.60 15.29
C ILE A 109 -1.07 10.49 14.05
N ASP A 110 -0.96 11.81 14.20
CA ASP A 110 -1.04 12.76 13.10
C ASP A 110 0.06 12.54 12.05
N LYS A 111 1.30 12.32 12.49
CA LYS A 111 2.43 12.08 11.60
C LYS A 111 2.24 10.84 10.74
N SER A 112 1.85 9.69 11.31
CA SER A 112 1.61 8.52 10.48
C SER A 112 0.35 8.67 9.64
N ALA A 113 -0.72 9.29 10.15
CA ALA A 113 -1.94 9.51 9.36
C ALA A 113 -1.63 10.31 8.09
N LEU A 114 -0.87 11.40 8.20
CA LEU A 114 -0.42 12.18 7.04
C LEU A 114 0.47 11.36 6.10
N LYS A 115 1.37 10.54 6.65
CA LYS A 115 2.27 9.69 5.86
C LYS A 115 1.51 8.60 5.10
N ILE A 116 0.53 7.99 5.74
CA ILE A 116 -0.36 6.97 5.18
C ILE A 116 -1.18 7.58 4.04
N LEU A 117 -1.87 8.69 4.30
CA LEU A 117 -2.67 9.39 3.29
C LEU A 117 -1.81 9.82 2.09
N GLY A 118 -0.65 10.45 2.34
CA GLY A 118 0.24 10.89 1.28
C GLY A 118 0.86 9.74 0.48
N THR A 119 1.07 8.57 1.10
CA THR A 119 1.57 7.39 0.40
C THR A 119 0.46 6.72 -0.42
N ALA A 120 -0.75 6.60 0.13
CA ALA A 120 -1.90 6.11 -0.60
C ALA A 120 -2.19 6.99 -1.83
N GLU A 121 -2.16 8.32 -1.68
CA GLU A 121 -2.31 9.26 -2.80
C GLU A 121 -1.25 9.04 -3.89
N LYS A 122 0.03 8.88 -3.52
CA LYS A 122 1.11 8.60 -4.48
C LYS A 122 0.85 7.31 -5.28
N ILE A 123 0.38 6.26 -4.61
CA ILE A 123 0.04 4.99 -5.26
C ILE A 123 -1.15 5.21 -6.21
N LEU A 124 -2.23 5.83 -5.72
CA LEU A 124 -3.44 6.08 -6.51
C LEU A 124 -3.16 6.94 -7.74
N ARG A 125 -2.31 7.98 -7.65
CA ARG A 125 -1.92 8.80 -8.80
C ARG A 125 -1.22 8.02 -9.90
N LYS A 126 -0.53 6.93 -9.56
CA LYS A 126 0.16 6.06 -10.53
C LYS A 126 -0.78 5.01 -11.11
N VAL A 127 -1.66 4.44 -10.28
CA VAL A 127 -2.61 3.40 -10.69
C VAL A 127 -3.81 3.97 -11.46
N LYS A 128 -4.28 5.15 -11.04
CA LYS A 128 -5.46 5.86 -11.56
C LYS A 128 -5.17 7.36 -11.77
N PRO A 129 -4.23 7.73 -12.65
CA PRO A 129 -3.90 9.13 -12.91
C PRO A 129 -5.13 9.96 -13.31
N GLU A 130 -6.08 9.34 -14.01
CA GLU A 130 -7.32 9.98 -14.48
C GLU A 130 -8.21 10.51 -13.35
N TRP A 131 -8.07 10.02 -12.11
CA TRP A 131 -8.82 10.55 -10.95
C TRP A 131 -8.29 11.89 -10.45
N PHE A 132 -7.07 12.24 -10.83
CA PHE A 132 -6.37 13.43 -10.36
C PHE A 132 -6.20 14.49 -11.42
N ASP A 133 -6.41 14.13 -12.69
CA ASP A 133 -6.47 15.05 -13.80
C ASP A 133 -7.79 15.83 -13.75
N ARG A 134 -7.82 16.91 -12.97
CA ARG A 134 -8.84 17.94 -13.16
C ARG A 134 -8.52 18.67 -14.46
N THR A 135 -9.03 18.17 -15.58
CA THR A 135 -9.42 19.09 -16.65
C THR A 135 -10.46 20.04 -16.05
N HIS A 136 -10.24 21.35 -16.21
CA HIS A 136 -11.24 22.35 -15.92
C HIS A 136 -12.45 22.12 -16.84
N GLU A 137 -13.44 21.35 -16.40
CA GLU A 137 -14.83 21.60 -16.79
C GLU A 137 -15.42 22.65 -15.85
N ALA A 138 -14.83 23.83 -15.92
CA ALA A 138 -15.51 25.08 -15.63
C ALA A 138 -15.63 25.82 -16.98
N ALA A 139 -16.50 25.32 -17.85
CA ALA A 139 -16.92 26.01 -19.06
C ALA A 139 -18.24 25.42 -19.59
N CYS A 140 -19.36 25.89 -19.03
CA CYS A 140 -20.53 26.44 -19.72
C CYS A 140 -21.65 26.70 -18.71
#